data_AF-A0A0P6YRT7-F1
#
_entry.id   AF-A0A0P6YRT7-F1
#
_cell.length_a   1.000
_cell.length_b   1.000
_cell.length_c   1.000
_cell.angle_alpha   90.00
_cell.angle_beta   90.00
_cell.angle_gamma   90.00
#
_symmetry.space_group_name_H-M   'P 1'
#
loop_
_entity.id
_entity.type
_entity.pdbx_description
1 polymer ?
#
loop_
_entity_poly.entity_id
_entity_poly.type
_entity_poly.pdbx_seq_one_letter_code
_entity_poly.pdbx_strand_id
1 'polypeptide(L)'
;MLITFSCKAHASVTMFGEVGLQFIKMLGHSGAIPGAIDAPDVPQALDNLRTAIAAEQSKPVEQENADDDNEEEVVEAPVNIGSRAFPLVELLKAAIKEECEVMWEDGSGKRL
;
A
#
# COMPACT_ATOMS: atom_id res chain seq x y z
N MET A 1 8.28 11.16 4.30
CA MET A 1 6.95 11.41 4.92
C MET A 1 6.30 10.08 5.26
N LEU A 2 5.35 10.07 6.19
CA LEU A 2 4.55 8.87 6.52
C LEU A 2 3.13 9.07 6.01
N ILE A 3 2.45 7.98 5.69
CA ILE A 3 1.02 8.02 5.35
C ILE A 3 0.30 7.08 6.29
N THR A 4 -0.78 7.56 6.89
CA THR A 4 -1.62 6.78 7.80
C THR A 4 -2.98 6.57 7.15
N PHE A 5 -3.32 5.31 6.91
CA PHE A 5 -4.65 4.88 6.49
C PHE A 5 -5.50 4.59 7.72
N SER A 6 -6.76 4.99 7.71
CA SER A 6 -7.68 4.77 8.82
C SER A 6 -9.09 4.44 8.32
N CYS A 7 -9.82 3.66 9.12
CA CYS A 7 -11.26 3.47 8.99
C CYS A 7 -11.83 3.25 10.40
N LYS A 8 -13.15 3.35 10.56
CA LYS A 8 -13.81 3.13 11.86
C LYS A 8 -13.74 1.68 12.33
N ALA A 9 -13.57 0.74 11.39
CA ALA A 9 -13.66 -0.70 11.62
C ALA A 9 -12.33 -1.39 11.97
N HIS A 10 -11.19 -0.69 11.91
CA HIS A 10 -9.88 -1.30 12.05
C HIS A 10 -8.85 -0.32 12.62
N ALA A 11 -7.77 -0.85 13.19
CA ALA A 11 -6.62 -0.05 13.59
C ALA A 11 -5.99 0.67 12.39
N SER A 12 -5.53 1.90 12.60
CA SER A 12 -4.85 2.66 11.55
C SER A 12 -3.56 1.97 11.10
N VAL A 13 -3.28 2.04 9.81
CA VAL A 13 -2.08 1.46 9.19
C VAL A 13 -1.19 2.58 8.72
N THR A 14 0.00 2.69 9.29
CA THR A 14 0.99 3.70 8.90
C THR A 14 2.10 3.07 8.08
N MET A 15 2.47 3.73 6.99
CA MET A 15 3.48 3.24 6.04
C MET A 15 4.42 4.38 5.63
N PHE A 16 5.60 4.02 5.10
CA PHE A 16 6.47 4.99 4.45
C PHE A 16 5.77 5.62 3.25
N GLY A 17 5.94 6.93 3.08
CA GLY A 17 5.20 7.72 2.10
C GLY A 17 5.34 7.22 0.66
N GLU A 18 6.50 6.70 0.27
CA GLU A 18 6.69 6.11 -1.06
C GLU A 18 5.81 4.87 -1.26
N VAL A 19 5.80 3.97 -0.28
CA VAL A 19 4.97 2.75 -0.29
C VAL A 19 3.49 3.11 -0.20
N GLY A 20 3.12 4.05 0.67
CA GLY A 20 1.74 4.50 0.81
C GLY A 20 1.22 5.18 -0.46
N LEU A 21 2.02 6.04 -1.11
CA LEU A 21 1.69 6.65 -2.39
C LEU A 21 1.53 5.60 -3.50
N GLN A 22 2.41 4.59 -3.53
CA GLN A 22 2.28 3.47 -4.46
C GLN A 22 0.95 2.75 -4.26
N PHE A 23 0.56 2.46 -3.01
CA PHE A 23 -0.74 1.82 -2.74
C PHE A 23 -1.93 2.72 -3.06
N ILE A 24 -1.88 4.03 -2.81
CA ILE A 24 -2.94 4.97 -3.22
C ILE A 24 -3.15 4.92 -4.74
N LYS A 25 -2.06 4.87 -5.51
CA LYS A 25 -2.14 4.70 -6.97
C LYS A 25 -2.72 3.34 -7.37
N MET A 26 -2.32 2.27 -6.70
CA MET A 26 -2.85 0.92 -6.94
C MET A 26 -4.33 0.77 -6.57
N LEU A 27 -4.83 1.55 -5.61
CA LEU A 27 -6.26 1.62 -5.28
C LEU A 27 -7.09 2.29 -6.40
N GLY A 28 -6.43 2.97 -7.35
CA GLY A 28 -7.05 3.71 -8.44
C GLY A 28 -7.15 5.22 -8.21
N HIS A 29 -6.43 5.77 -7.23
CA HIS A 29 -6.45 7.20 -6.91
C HIS A 29 -5.17 7.92 -7.36
N SER A 30 -5.23 9.24 -7.45
CA SER A 30 -4.15 10.08 -7.99
C SER A 30 -2.90 10.19 -7.11
N GLY A 31 -2.94 9.69 -5.86
CA GLY A 31 -1.85 9.88 -4.89
C GLY A 31 -1.96 11.19 -4.09
N ALA A 32 -3.11 11.88 -4.16
CA ALA A 32 -3.36 13.07 -3.35
C ALA A 32 -3.41 12.72 -1.85
N ILE A 33 -2.86 13.60 -1.01
CA ILE A 33 -2.86 13.47 0.45
C ILE A 33 -3.25 14.84 1.05
N PRO A 34 -4.24 14.93 1.95
CA PRO A 34 -5.11 13.83 2.39
C PRO A 34 -6.10 13.39 1.30
N GLY A 35 -6.72 12.23 1.50
CA GLY A 35 -7.76 11.70 0.62
C GLY A 35 -8.63 10.65 1.32
N ALA A 36 -9.68 10.21 0.64
CA ALA A 36 -10.61 9.20 1.14
C ALA A 36 -11.25 8.39 0.00
N ILE A 37 -11.74 7.20 0.36
CA ILE A 37 -12.62 6.34 -0.43
C ILE A 37 -13.92 6.18 0.36
N ASP A 38 -15.05 6.48 -0.28
CA ASP A 38 -16.36 6.26 0.31
C ASP A 38 -16.65 4.76 0.43
N ALA A 39 -17.40 4.35 1.47
CA ALA A 39 -17.77 2.96 1.73
C ALA A 39 -18.20 2.14 0.49
N PRO A 40 -19.08 2.63 -0.41
CA PRO A 40 -19.49 1.88 -1.61
C PRO A 40 -18.35 1.63 -2.62
N ASP A 41 -17.29 2.44 -2.61
CA ASP A 41 -16.17 2.36 -3.55
C ASP A 41 -15.01 1.50 -3.00
N VAL A 42 -15.00 1.21 -1.69
CA VAL A 42 -13.97 0.37 -1.04
C VAL A 42 -13.84 -1.03 -1.67
N PRO A 43 -14.93 -1.75 -2.02
CA PRO A 43 -14.83 -3.05 -2.69
C PRO A 43 -14.05 -2.98 -4.01
N GLN A 44 -14.32 -1.96 -4.83
CA GLN A 44 -13.62 -1.76 -6.10
C GLN A 44 -12.14 -1.41 -5.88
N ALA A 45 -11.86 -0.55 -4.90
CA ALA A 45 -10.48 -0.20 -4.56
C ALA A 45 -9.68 -1.43 -4.09
N LEU A 46 -10.28 -2.31 -3.28
CA LEU A 46 -9.64 -3.55 -2.85
C LEU A 46 -9.32 -4.49 -4.02
N ASP A 47 -10.21 -4.60 -5.00
CA ASP A 47 -9.98 -5.41 -6.20
C ASP A 47 -8.82 -4.84 -7.06
N ASN A 48 -8.81 -3.52 -7.28
CA ASN A 48 -7.74 -2.82 -7.97
C ASN A 48 -6.37 -3.08 -7.29
N LEU A 49 -6.32 -2.95 -5.96
CA LEU A 49 -5.11 -3.17 -5.18
C LEU A 49 -4.59 -4.60 -5.35
N ARG A 50 -5.46 -5.61 -5.24
CA ARG A 50 -5.08 -7.02 -5.42
C ARG A 50 -4.54 -7.30 -6.81
N THR A 51 -5.23 -6.79 -7.84
CA THR A 51 -4.82 -6.95 -9.23
C THR A 51 -3.47 -6.28 -9.49
N ALA A 52 -3.26 -5.07 -8.97
CA ALA A 52 -2.00 -4.36 -9.10
C ALA A 52 -0.84 -5.07 -8.38
N ILE A 53 -1.06 -5.61 -7.18
CA ILE A 53 -0.06 -6.40 -6.46
C ILE A 53 0.32 -7.66 -7.24
N ALA A 54 -0.65 -8.38 -7.78
CA ALA A 54 -0.40 -9.58 -8.58
C ALA A 54 0.38 -9.26 -9.88
N ALA A 55 0.08 -8.13 -10.50
CA ALA A 55 0.81 -7.64 -11.68
C ALA A 55 2.26 -7.24 -11.34
N GLU A 56 2.48 -6.56 -10.21
CA GLU A 56 3.82 -6.17 -9.76
C GLU A 56 4.70 -7.37 -9.40
N GLN A 57 4.11 -8.43 -8.81
CA GLN A 57 4.80 -9.69 -8.52
C GLN A 57 5.20 -10.48 -9.78
N SER A 58 4.55 -10.20 -10.91
CA SER A 58 4.82 -10.88 -12.19
C SER A 58 5.83 -10.12 -13.06
N LYS A 59 6.27 -8.93 -12.66
CA LYS A 59 7.30 -8.20 -13.41
C LYS A 59 8.65 -8.88 -13.17
N PRO A 60 9.39 -9.22 -14.24
CA PRO A 60 10.78 -9.63 -14.10
C PRO A 60 11.53 -8.49 -13.41
N VAL A 61 12.26 -8.81 -12.35
CA VAL A 61 13.30 -7.91 -11.86
C VAL A 61 14.29 -7.79 -13.03
N GLU A 62 14.25 -6.67 -13.74
CA GLU A 62 15.36 -6.28 -14.61
C GLU A 62 16.55 -6.06 -13.67
N GLN A 63 17.30 -7.14 -13.44
CA GLN A 63 18.64 -7.09 -12.89
C GLN A 63 19.49 -6.36 -13.94
N GLU A 64 19.57 -5.04 -13.80
CA GLU A 64 20.62 -4.28 -14.47
C GLU A 64 21.97 -4.71 -13.86
N ASN A 65 22.65 -5.58 -14.59
CA ASN A 65 24.07 -5.93 -14.60
C ASN A 65 24.94 -5.43 -13.41
N ALA A 66 25.48 -6.40 -12.66
CA ALA A 66 26.88 -6.34 -12.23
C ALA A 66 27.42 -7.77 -12.21
N ASP A 67 28.20 -8.08 -13.24
CA ASP A 67 29.28 -9.05 -13.23
C ASP A 67 30.21 -8.70 -12.07
N ASP A 68 30.27 -9.53 -11.02
CA ASP A 68 31.55 -9.97 -10.42
C ASP A 68 31.32 -11.05 -9.36
N ASP A 69 32.25 -11.99 -9.39
CA ASP A 69 32.41 -13.17 -8.57
C ASP A 69 32.77 -12.79 -7.12
N ASN A 70 31.82 -12.70 -6.18
CA ASN A 70 32.15 -12.72 -4.75
C ASN A 70 30.96 -13.05 -3.81
N GLU A 71 31.10 -14.19 -3.15
CA GLU A 71 30.77 -14.50 -1.75
C GLU A 71 29.90 -13.49 -0.95
N GLU A 72 28.78 -14.00 -0.44
CA GLU A 72 28.05 -13.50 0.74
C GLU A 72 27.67 -12.01 0.77
N GLU A 73 26.81 -11.60 -0.16
CA GLU A 73 25.94 -10.44 0.09
C GLU A 73 24.49 -10.91 0.05
N VAL A 74 23.88 -10.99 1.23
CA VAL A 74 22.44 -11.05 1.39
C VAL A 74 21.87 -9.76 0.80
N VAL A 75 21.72 -9.73 -0.53
CA VAL A 75 20.96 -8.71 -1.22
C VAL A 75 19.61 -8.69 -0.54
N GLU A 76 19.36 -7.64 0.25
CA GLU A 76 18.13 -7.45 1.00
C GLU A 76 17.01 -7.39 -0.04
N ALA A 77 16.41 -8.57 -0.31
CA ALA A 77 15.42 -8.74 -1.34
C ALA A 77 14.37 -7.64 -1.15
N PRO A 78 14.01 -6.89 -2.21
CA PRO A 78 13.08 -5.78 -2.11
C PRO A 78 11.82 -6.33 -1.45
N VAL A 79 11.62 -5.95 -0.19
CA VAL A 79 10.66 -6.61 0.70
C VAL A 79 9.32 -6.67 -0.03
N ASN A 80 8.91 -7.91 -0.34
CA ASN A 80 7.85 -8.22 -1.28
C ASN A 80 6.65 -7.28 -1.06
N ILE A 81 6.32 -6.47 -2.07
CA ILE A 81 5.21 -5.50 -2.05
C ILE A 81 3.92 -6.13 -1.53
N GLY A 82 3.70 -7.42 -1.80
CA GLY A 82 2.57 -8.20 -1.29
C GLY A 82 2.55 -8.34 0.23
N SER A 83 3.70 -8.58 0.87
CA SER A 83 3.80 -8.69 2.33
C SER A 83 3.51 -7.36 3.02
N ARG A 84 3.92 -6.23 2.40
CA ARG A 84 3.65 -4.88 2.91
C ARG A 84 2.20 -4.45 2.73
N ALA A 85 1.51 -4.99 1.73
CA ALA A 85 0.11 -4.67 1.45
C ALA A 85 -0.87 -5.33 2.42
N PHE A 86 -0.47 -6.42 3.08
CA PHE A 86 -1.31 -7.19 3.99
C PHE A 86 -2.10 -6.34 5.02
N PRO A 87 -1.47 -5.45 5.82
CA PRO A 87 -2.20 -4.62 6.78
C PRO A 87 -3.24 -3.70 6.12
N LEU A 88 -2.94 -3.14 4.95
CA LEU A 88 -3.88 -2.29 4.21
C LEU A 88 -5.05 -3.12 3.64
N VAL A 89 -4.78 -4.33 3.17
CA VAL A 89 -5.82 -5.26 2.69
C VAL A 89 -6.78 -5.65 3.81
N GLU A 90 -6.29 -5.93 5.01
CA GLU A 90 -7.14 -6.25 6.16
C GLU A 90 -7.99 -5.04 6.59
N LEU A 91 -7.43 -3.83 6.55
CA LEU A 91 -8.16 -2.59 6.80
C LEU A 91 -9.31 -2.40 5.78
N LEU A 92 -9.05 -2.61 4.49
CA LEU A 92 -10.07 -2.51 3.44
C LEU A 92 -11.17 -3.57 3.60
N LYS A 93 -10.82 -4.81 3.94
CA LYS A 93 -11.80 -5.86 4.23
C LYS A 93 -12.69 -5.51 5.42
N ALA A 94 -12.11 -4.97 6.49
CA ALA A 94 -12.87 -4.52 7.65
C ALA A 94 -13.79 -3.35 7.29
N ALA A 95 -13.32 -2.41 6.47
CA ALA A 95 -14.11 -1.28 5.99
C ALA A 95 -15.31 -1.73 5.14
N ILE A 96 -15.14 -2.73 4.27
CA ILE A 96 -16.24 -3.33 3.49
C ILE A 96 -17.26 -4.00 4.42
N LYS A 97 -16.79 -4.76 5.42
CA LYS A 97 -17.66 -5.48 6.34
C LYS A 97 -18.57 -4.56 7.15
N GLU A 98 -18.03 -3.43 7.61
CA GLU A 98 -18.74 -2.45 8.43
C GLU A 98 -19.26 -1.25 7.61
N GLU A 99 -19.20 -1.34 6.28
CA GLU A 99 -19.68 -0.31 5.33
C GLU A 99 -19.21 1.10 5.68
N CYS A 100 -17.90 1.26 5.98
CA CYS A 100 -17.32 2.54 6.36
C CYS A 100 -16.25 3.05 5.39
N GLU A 101 -16.06 4.37 5.41
CA GLU A 101 -15.06 5.04 4.61
C GLU A 101 -13.62 4.70 5.03
N VAL A 102 -12.71 4.77 4.06
CA VAL A 102 -11.27 4.64 4.28
C VAL A 102 -10.60 5.96 3.96
N MET A 103 -9.88 6.52 4.92
CA MET A 103 -9.21 7.81 4.81
C MET A 103 -7.70 7.65 4.88
N TRP A 104 -6.95 8.58 4.31
CA TRP A 104 -5.51 8.67 4.48
C TRP A 104 -5.01 10.11 4.60
N GLU A 105 -3.97 10.29 5.40
CA GLU A 105 -3.37 11.58 5.71
C GLU A 105 -1.87 11.47 5.97
N ASP A 106 -1.19 12.61 6.04
CA ASP A 106 0.22 12.67 6.42
C ASP A 106 0.40 12.24 7.89
N GLY A 107 1.12 11.14 8.09
CA GLY A 107 1.42 10.57 9.39
C GLY A 107 2.43 11.38 10.20
N SER A 108 2.90 12.53 9.72
CA SER A 108 3.85 13.42 10.41
C SER A 108 3.30 14.06 11.70
N GLY A 109 2.06 13.76 12.09
CA GLY A 109 1.52 14.12 13.40
C GLY A 109 1.14 15.59 13.54
N LYS A 110 0.99 16.33 12.43
CA LYS A 110 0.31 17.64 12.44
C LYS A 110 -1.18 17.45 12.64
N ARG A 111 -1.58 17.08 13.86
CA ARG A 111 -2.90 17.46 14.37
C ARG A 111 -2.87 18.99 14.49
N LEU A 112 -3.55 19.67 13.55
CA LEU A 112 -3.88 21.09 13.70
C LEU A 112 -4.80 21.28 14.91
#